data_AF-A0A971ZXB1-F1
#
_entry.id   AF-A0A971ZXB1-F1
#
_cell.length_a   1.000
_cell.length_b   1.000
_cell.length_c   1.000
_cell.angle_alpha   90.00
_cell.angle_beta   90.00
_cell.angle_gamma   90.00
#
_symmetry.space_group_name_H-M   'P 1'
#
loop_
_entity.id
_entity.type
_entity.pdbx_description
1 polymer ?
#
loop_
_entity_poly.entity_id
_entity_poly.type
_entity_poly.pdbx_seq_one_letter_code
_entity_poly.pdbx_strand_id
1 'polypeptide(L)'
;MNYQAQYLSPGDMIDYTPSVAAVSAGQVVVVNGQVFIAVRDIAIGEQGALRMAGAFDVVKDTSTFAVGDAWYWDADGDPVDGEAGTGAATSTAAGNTFGGSVKAAAATGDATVRAQLTNMTRTTTIAGAVTATDLTGSDTSLGIAGLPAATGTAGAVVVAGGAGTADDAHGGAVTINGGNANGSGTDGAVNVGAANTSQVNLAAAGIPTAIVGPLNRTPGASTAAAGSTYADAAALPAATAGVYPTTAADDAKGVIVNAADKVTGRMLFIGNGVSNKVLKVYGPSGATINGGSANAAFSSASGKGVVMYCLDAAANTWLAW
;
A
#
# COMPACT_ATOMS: atom_id res chain seq x y z
N MET A 1 -46.78 9.26 -27.19
CA MET A 1 -45.80 8.91 -28.24
C MET A 1 -45.34 7.47 -27.99
N ASN A 2 -45.31 6.61 -29.01
CA ASN A 2 -45.01 5.16 -28.88
C ASN A 2 -43.62 4.77 -29.43
N TYR A 3 -42.63 5.67 -29.37
CA TYR A 3 -41.26 5.37 -29.83
C TYR A 3 -40.31 5.33 -28.63
N GLN A 4 -39.44 4.31 -28.57
CA GLN A 4 -38.40 4.21 -27.54
C GLN A 4 -37.24 5.20 -27.78
N ALA A 5 -37.01 5.60 -29.03
CA ALA A 5 -36.07 6.65 -29.43
C ALA A 5 -36.48 7.25 -30.80
N GLN A 6 -36.09 8.49 -31.07
CA GLN A 6 -36.28 9.18 -32.35
C GLN A 6 -34.97 9.81 -32.80
N TYR A 7 -34.64 9.70 -34.09
CA TYR A 7 -33.50 10.41 -34.66
C TYR A 7 -33.83 11.90 -34.77
N LEU A 8 -32.95 12.75 -34.25
CA LEU A 8 -33.09 14.21 -34.30
C LEU A 8 -32.04 14.83 -35.24
N SER A 9 -30.76 14.52 -35.03
CA SER A 9 -29.65 15.15 -35.75
C SER A 9 -28.39 14.26 -35.71
N PRO A 10 -27.32 14.64 -36.44
CA PRO A 10 -26.02 13.97 -36.36
C PRO A 10 -25.34 14.00 -34.98
N GLY A 11 -25.84 14.78 -34.01
CA GLY A 11 -25.31 14.85 -32.65
C GLY A 11 -24.06 15.74 -32.48
N ASP A 12 -23.78 16.61 -33.45
CA ASP A 12 -22.64 17.55 -33.45
C ASP A 12 -22.98 18.95 -32.87
N MET A 13 -24.26 19.17 -32.53
CA MET A 13 -24.79 20.39 -31.93
C MET A 13 -25.81 20.08 -30.84
N ILE A 14 -25.94 21.00 -29.88
CA ILE A 14 -27.04 21.03 -28.91
C ILE A 14 -27.87 22.29 -29.09
N ASP A 15 -29.16 22.17 -28.82
CA ASP A 15 -30.04 23.33 -28.69
C ASP A 15 -29.67 24.11 -27.43
N TYR A 16 -29.61 25.43 -27.54
CA TYR A 16 -29.25 26.31 -26.45
C TYR A 16 -30.05 27.61 -26.53
N THR A 17 -30.70 27.97 -25.43
CA THR A 17 -31.45 29.24 -25.29
C THR A 17 -30.78 30.07 -24.20
N PRO A 18 -30.03 31.14 -24.55
CA PRO A 18 -29.43 32.00 -23.54
C PRO A 18 -30.50 32.75 -22.76
N SER A 19 -30.41 32.74 -21.44
CA SER A 19 -31.38 33.40 -20.55
C SER A 19 -30.95 34.78 -20.06
N VAL A 20 -29.65 35.09 -20.09
CA VAL A 20 -29.08 36.30 -19.44
C VAL A 20 -28.43 37.28 -20.41
N ALA A 21 -27.75 36.80 -21.44
CA ALA A 21 -27.02 37.61 -22.41
C ALA A 21 -27.03 36.93 -23.78
N ALA A 22 -27.07 37.73 -24.86
CA ALA A 22 -26.99 37.18 -26.20
C ALA A 22 -25.62 36.51 -26.36
N VAL A 23 -25.57 35.42 -27.12
CA VAL A 23 -24.34 34.71 -27.42
C VAL A 23 -23.93 35.01 -28.84
N SER A 24 -22.76 35.61 -29.03
CA SER A 24 -22.27 35.95 -30.37
C SER A 24 -21.66 34.73 -31.06
N ALA A 25 -21.64 34.74 -32.40
CA ALA A 25 -20.90 33.76 -33.18
C ALA A 25 -19.42 33.75 -32.78
N GLY A 26 -18.87 32.56 -32.60
CA GLY A 26 -17.51 32.32 -32.09
C GLY A 26 -17.39 32.32 -30.57
N GLN A 27 -18.42 32.75 -29.83
CA GLN A 27 -18.36 32.76 -28.38
C GLN A 27 -18.29 31.35 -27.80
N VAL A 28 -17.35 31.15 -26.88
CA VAL A 28 -17.21 29.93 -26.11
C VAL A 28 -18.20 29.98 -24.94
N VAL A 29 -18.97 28.92 -24.76
CA VAL A 29 -19.97 28.78 -23.71
C VAL A 29 -19.69 27.49 -22.94
N VAL A 30 -19.54 27.59 -21.62
CA VAL A 30 -19.39 26.42 -20.75
C VAL A 30 -20.75 26.04 -20.17
N VAL A 31 -21.21 24.81 -20.45
CA VAL A 31 -22.45 24.26 -19.91
C VAL A 31 -22.13 22.99 -19.14
N ASN A 32 -22.48 22.93 -17.85
CA ASN A 32 -22.23 21.78 -16.98
C ASN A 32 -20.78 21.26 -17.00
N GLY A 33 -19.79 22.16 -17.11
CA GLY A 33 -18.36 21.79 -17.14
C GLY A 33 -17.88 21.22 -18.49
N GLN A 34 -18.60 21.47 -19.57
CA GLN A 34 -18.20 21.14 -20.94
C GLN A 34 -18.16 22.40 -21.80
N VAL A 35 -17.17 22.49 -22.67
CA VAL A 35 -16.99 23.62 -23.59
C VAL A 35 -17.86 23.44 -24.82
N PHE A 36 -18.53 24.49 -25.27
CA PHE A 36 -19.26 24.54 -26.53
C PHE A 36 -18.97 25.85 -27.24
N ILE A 37 -19.17 25.91 -28.55
CA ILE A 37 -18.91 27.13 -29.33
C ILE A 37 -20.13 27.48 -30.19
N ALA A 38 -20.60 28.72 -30.08
CA ALA A 38 -21.65 29.23 -30.97
C ALA A 38 -21.10 29.45 -32.38
N VAL A 39 -21.77 28.95 -33.41
CA VAL A 39 -21.38 29.18 -34.82
C VAL A 39 -22.20 30.27 -35.50
N ARG A 40 -23.22 30.77 -34.82
CA ARG A 40 -24.11 31.85 -35.23
C ARG A 40 -24.46 32.66 -34.00
N ASP A 41 -24.86 33.92 -34.19
CA ASP A 41 -25.40 34.73 -33.11
C ASP A 41 -26.72 34.11 -32.60
N ILE A 42 -26.92 34.16 -31.28
CA ILE A 42 -28.10 33.65 -30.58
C ILE A 42 -28.60 34.79 -29.68
N ALA A 43 -29.76 35.34 -30.00
CA ALA A 43 -30.39 36.37 -29.18
C ALA A 43 -30.89 35.81 -27.84
N ILE A 44 -31.00 36.68 -26.84
CA ILE A 44 -31.55 36.33 -25.51
C ILE A 44 -32.97 35.80 -25.66
N GLY A 45 -33.25 34.66 -25.04
CA GLY A 45 -34.57 34.02 -25.06
C GLY A 45 -34.91 33.31 -26.37
N GLU A 46 -34.05 33.38 -27.39
CA GLU A 46 -34.22 32.66 -28.64
C GLU A 46 -33.47 31.32 -28.63
N GLN A 47 -34.07 30.29 -29.22
CA GLN A 47 -33.41 29.00 -29.36
C GLN A 47 -32.38 29.09 -30.50
N GLY A 48 -31.12 28.91 -30.14
CA GLY A 48 -30.01 28.70 -31.07
C GLY A 48 -29.38 27.32 -30.86
N ALA A 49 -28.16 27.16 -31.38
CA ALA A 49 -27.40 25.92 -31.24
C ALA A 49 -25.91 26.17 -31.01
N LEU A 50 -25.29 25.31 -30.20
CA LEU A 50 -23.86 25.33 -29.92
C LEU A 50 -23.20 24.05 -30.45
N ARG A 51 -21.98 24.17 -30.99
CA ARG A 51 -21.16 23.05 -31.45
C ARG A 51 -20.53 22.29 -30.28
N MET A 52 -20.52 20.96 -30.38
CA MET A 52 -19.88 20.04 -29.42
C MET A 52 -18.55 19.47 -29.92
N ALA A 53 -18.25 19.65 -31.20
CA ALA A 53 -17.05 19.16 -31.84
C ALA A 53 -16.75 19.97 -33.09
N GLY A 54 -15.49 19.93 -33.53
CA GLY A 54 -15.03 20.62 -34.74
C GLY A 54 -13.64 21.22 -34.54
N ALA A 55 -13.05 21.75 -35.60
CA ALA A 55 -11.80 22.51 -35.53
C ALA A 55 -12.11 24.01 -35.49
N PHE A 56 -11.53 24.72 -34.54
CA PHE A 56 -11.73 26.15 -34.33
C PHE A 56 -10.37 26.83 -34.12
N ASP A 57 -10.24 28.06 -34.58
CA ASP A 57 -9.19 28.97 -34.13
C ASP A 57 -9.71 29.66 -32.87
N VAL A 58 -9.22 29.26 -31.70
CA VAL A 58 -9.70 29.72 -30.39
C VAL A 58 -8.72 30.77 -29.87
N VAL A 59 -9.21 31.90 -29.38
CA VAL A 59 -8.36 32.90 -28.72
C VAL A 59 -7.63 32.28 -27.55
N LYS A 60 -6.34 32.58 -27.39
CA LYS A 60 -5.49 31.96 -26.36
C LYS A 60 -4.79 33.00 -25.51
N ASP A 61 -4.40 32.57 -24.32
CA ASP A 61 -3.47 33.31 -23.47
C ASP A 61 -2.03 33.21 -24.02
N THR A 62 -1.06 33.67 -23.24
CA THR A 62 0.36 33.61 -23.59
C THR A 62 0.96 32.19 -23.58
N SER A 63 0.16 31.15 -23.32
CA SER A 63 0.60 29.75 -23.38
C SER A 63 1.13 29.39 -24.77
N THR A 64 2.13 28.51 -24.78
CA THR A 64 2.61 27.84 -25.98
C THR A 64 1.95 26.47 -26.12
N PHE A 65 1.61 26.08 -27.33
CA PHE A 65 1.02 24.78 -27.62
C PHE A 65 1.79 24.05 -28.73
N ALA A 66 2.02 22.76 -28.55
CA ALA A 66 2.44 21.82 -29.58
C ALA A 66 1.23 21.04 -30.15
N VAL A 67 1.41 20.40 -31.31
CA VAL A 67 0.37 19.55 -31.89
C VAL A 67 0.08 18.37 -30.96
N GLY A 68 -1.20 18.16 -30.64
CA GLY A 68 -1.65 17.09 -29.73
C GLY A 68 -1.76 17.51 -28.27
N ASP A 69 -1.26 18.69 -27.89
CA ASP A 69 -1.41 19.20 -26.52
C ASP A 69 -2.89 19.34 -26.16
N ALA A 70 -3.20 19.12 -24.88
CA ALA A 70 -4.51 19.45 -24.35
C ALA A 70 -4.65 20.98 -24.22
N TRP A 71 -5.83 21.50 -24.54
CA TRP A 71 -6.19 22.88 -24.25
C TRP A 71 -7.38 22.93 -23.30
N TYR A 72 -7.42 23.99 -22.51
CA TYR A 72 -8.45 24.24 -21.52
C TYR A 72 -9.01 25.64 -21.70
N TRP A 73 -10.30 25.81 -21.48
CA TRP A 73 -10.96 27.11 -21.43
C TRP A 73 -10.87 27.68 -20.02
N ASP A 74 -10.19 28.81 -19.90
CA ASP A 74 -10.24 29.69 -18.74
C ASP A 74 -11.28 30.77 -19.02
N ALA A 75 -12.34 30.83 -18.21
CA ALA A 75 -13.44 31.77 -18.41
C ALA A 75 -13.04 33.21 -18.06
N ASP A 76 -12.05 33.39 -17.20
CA ASP A 76 -11.53 34.69 -16.75
C ASP A 76 -10.14 34.97 -17.34
N GLY A 77 -9.72 34.20 -18.36
CA GLY A 77 -8.42 34.29 -19.00
C GLY A 77 -8.24 35.54 -19.88
N ASP A 78 -6.97 35.89 -20.10
CA ASP A 78 -6.55 37.08 -20.86
C ASP A 78 -6.06 36.70 -22.26
N PRO A 79 -6.85 36.94 -23.33
CA PRO A 79 -6.42 36.66 -24.71
C PRO A 79 -5.31 37.62 -25.19
N VAL A 80 -4.31 37.09 -25.90
CA VAL A 80 -3.08 37.82 -26.32
C VAL A 80 -3.34 39.13 -27.08
N ASP A 81 -4.41 39.20 -27.88
CA ASP A 81 -4.82 40.41 -28.65
C ASP A 81 -6.29 40.78 -28.38
N GLY A 82 -6.83 40.37 -27.24
CA GLY A 82 -8.23 40.63 -26.87
C GLY A 82 -8.37 41.43 -25.58
N GLU A 83 -9.61 41.55 -25.13
CA GLU A 83 -9.92 42.20 -23.86
C GLU A 83 -9.62 41.24 -22.69
N ALA A 84 -8.92 41.74 -21.67
CA ALA A 84 -8.57 40.96 -20.49
C ALA A 84 -9.83 40.47 -19.77
N GLY A 85 -9.78 39.26 -19.20
CA GLY A 85 -10.89 38.64 -18.47
C GLY A 85 -12.09 38.24 -19.33
N THR A 86 -11.97 38.19 -20.67
CA THR A 86 -13.04 37.73 -21.57
C THR A 86 -13.00 36.24 -21.89
N GLY A 87 -11.99 35.55 -21.35
CA GLY A 87 -11.78 34.12 -21.50
C GLY A 87 -10.81 33.78 -22.61
N ALA A 88 -9.99 32.76 -22.37
CA ALA A 88 -8.94 32.36 -23.28
C ALA A 88 -8.64 30.85 -23.16
N ALA A 89 -8.17 30.26 -24.26
CA ALA A 89 -7.57 28.95 -24.24
C ALA A 89 -6.20 29.00 -23.52
N THR A 90 -5.96 28.07 -22.61
CA THR A 90 -4.74 27.94 -21.80
C THR A 90 -4.23 26.49 -21.77
N SER A 91 -2.93 26.30 -21.54
CA SER A 91 -2.36 24.97 -21.26
C SER A 91 -2.60 24.50 -19.83
N THR A 92 -3.11 25.37 -18.96
CA THR A 92 -3.30 25.09 -17.53
C THR A 92 -4.58 24.29 -17.29
N ALA A 93 -4.43 23.07 -16.78
CA ALA A 93 -5.56 22.18 -16.53
C ALA A 93 -6.29 22.43 -15.19
N ALA A 94 -5.58 22.92 -14.18
CA ALA A 94 -6.15 23.12 -12.85
C ALA A 94 -7.12 24.31 -12.86
N GLY A 95 -8.35 24.10 -12.40
CA GLY A 95 -9.39 25.15 -12.36
C GLY A 95 -10.12 25.42 -13.68
N ASN A 96 -9.60 24.93 -14.82
CA ASN A 96 -10.10 25.25 -16.15
C ASN A 96 -10.85 24.08 -16.82
N THR A 97 -11.68 24.39 -17.81
CA THR A 97 -12.56 23.41 -18.46
C THR A 97 -11.87 22.77 -19.66
N PHE A 98 -11.80 21.45 -19.75
CA PHE A 98 -11.18 20.77 -20.90
C PHE A 98 -11.91 21.08 -22.21
N GLY A 99 -11.16 21.52 -23.22
CA GLY A 99 -11.71 21.87 -24.53
C GLY A 99 -11.40 20.86 -25.65
N GLY A 100 -10.37 20.04 -25.49
CA GLY A 100 -9.96 19.05 -26.49
C GLY A 100 -8.46 19.06 -26.74
N SER A 101 -8.04 18.92 -28.00
CA SER A 101 -6.62 18.82 -28.38
C SER A 101 -6.21 19.81 -29.45
N VAL A 102 -4.94 20.20 -29.44
CA VAL A 102 -4.38 21.17 -30.38
C VAL A 102 -4.07 20.52 -31.72
N LYS A 103 -4.44 21.20 -32.80
CA LYS A 103 -4.32 20.74 -34.20
C LYS A 103 -3.12 21.36 -34.93
N ALA A 104 -2.67 22.53 -34.50
CA ALA A 104 -1.47 23.20 -35.01
C ALA A 104 -0.75 23.89 -33.86
N ALA A 105 0.59 23.86 -33.87
CA ALA A 105 1.38 24.54 -32.84
C ALA A 105 1.12 26.05 -32.85
N ALA A 106 1.17 26.67 -31.67
CA ALA A 106 0.99 28.11 -31.47
C ALA A 106 2.01 28.62 -30.44
N ALA A 107 2.72 29.69 -30.77
CA ALA A 107 3.72 30.33 -29.92
C ALA A 107 3.07 31.34 -28.95
N THR A 108 3.82 31.80 -27.95
CA THR A 108 3.35 32.75 -26.92
C THR A 108 2.70 34.02 -27.48
N GLY A 109 3.17 34.51 -28.63
CA GLY A 109 2.64 35.73 -29.27
C GLY A 109 1.51 35.53 -30.28
N ASP A 110 1.11 34.29 -30.57
CA ASP A 110 -0.01 34.06 -31.48
C ASP A 110 -1.33 34.39 -30.76
N ALA A 111 -2.26 35.06 -31.45
CA ALA A 111 -3.57 35.43 -30.89
C ALA A 111 -4.50 34.23 -30.67
N THR A 112 -4.32 33.17 -31.46
CA THR A 112 -5.20 32.00 -31.46
C THR A 112 -4.41 30.70 -31.48
N VAL A 113 -5.06 29.61 -31.04
CA VAL A 113 -4.62 28.24 -31.25
C VAL A 113 -5.66 27.51 -32.10
N ARG A 114 -5.21 26.82 -33.15
CA ARG A 114 -6.08 25.93 -33.91
C ARG A 114 -6.27 24.64 -33.13
N ALA A 115 -7.48 24.39 -32.65
CA ALA A 115 -7.78 23.28 -31.76
C ALA A 115 -9.01 22.48 -32.22
N GLN A 116 -8.98 21.19 -31.93
CA GLN A 116 -10.12 20.31 -31.97
C GLN A 116 -10.92 20.51 -30.68
N LEU A 117 -12.18 20.92 -30.83
CA LEU A 117 -13.18 20.89 -29.78
C LEU A 117 -13.66 19.45 -29.57
N THR A 118 -13.78 19.03 -28.32
CA THR A 118 -14.36 17.73 -27.95
C THR A 118 -15.01 17.79 -26.57
N ASN A 119 -16.26 17.36 -26.46
CA ASN A 119 -17.03 17.43 -25.21
C ASN A 119 -16.88 16.17 -24.36
N MET A 120 -15.65 15.71 -24.18
CA MET A 120 -15.35 14.63 -23.25
C MET A 120 -15.22 15.18 -21.83
N THR A 121 -15.94 14.58 -20.88
CA THR A 121 -15.80 14.93 -19.46
C THR A 121 -14.54 14.29 -18.90
N ARG A 122 -13.61 15.12 -18.40
CA ARG A 122 -12.47 14.64 -17.63
C ARG A 122 -12.95 14.30 -16.22
N THR A 123 -12.95 13.02 -15.86
CA THR A 123 -13.31 12.60 -14.50
C THR A 123 -12.06 12.39 -13.66
N THR A 124 -12.07 12.89 -12.43
CA THR A 124 -11.04 12.58 -11.42
C THR A 124 -11.14 11.13 -10.92
N THR A 125 -12.31 10.52 -11.09
CA THR A 125 -12.63 9.16 -10.64
C THR A 125 -13.40 8.43 -11.74
N ILE A 126 -12.86 7.32 -12.23
CA ILE A 126 -13.62 6.44 -13.12
C ILE A 126 -14.64 5.69 -12.26
N ALA A 127 -15.93 5.96 -12.45
CA ALA A 127 -16.99 5.27 -11.73
C ALA A 127 -17.11 3.83 -12.25
N GLY A 128 -16.57 2.87 -11.50
CA GLY A 128 -16.66 1.44 -11.82
C GLY A 128 -15.32 0.70 -11.69
N ALA A 129 -15.35 -0.60 -11.97
CA ALA A 129 -14.14 -1.40 -12.03
C ALA A 129 -13.36 -1.05 -13.32
N VAL A 130 -12.08 -0.72 -13.17
CA VAL A 130 -11.15 -0.68 -14.31
C VAL A 130 -10.60 -2.10 -14.48
N THR A 131 -11.08 -2.83 -15.48
CA THR A 131 -10.44 -4.09 -15.90
C THR A 131 -9.31 -3.76 -16.86
N ALA A 132 -8.08 -3.90 -16.40
CA ALA A 132 -6.92 -3.78 -17.27
C ALA A 132 -6.27 -5.16 -17.41
N THR A 133 -6.15 -5.61 -18.66
CA THR A 133 -5.57 -6.92 -18.98
C THR A 133 -4.05 -6.91 -18.92
N ASP A 134 -3.43 -5.73 -19.08
CA ASP A 134 -1.97 -5.55 -19.11
C ASP A 134 -1.56 -4.31 -18.30
N LEU A 135 -1.52 -4.40 -16.96
CA LEU A 135 -0.70 -3.46 -16.19
C LEU A 135 0.76 -3.90 -16.32
N THR A 136 1.43 -3.48 -17.40
CA THR A 136 2.87 -3.65 -17.54
C THR A 136 3.55 -2.39 -17.01
N GLY A 137 4.07 -2.46 -15.79
CA GLY A 137 4.71 -1.33 -15.11
C GLY A 137 6.06 -0.98 -15.72
N SER A 138 6.10 -0.05 -16.68
CA SER A 138 7.32 0.71 -16.99
C SER A 138 7.37 2.06 -16.25
N ASP A 139 6.25 2.48 -15.66
CA ASP A 139 6.11 3.72 -14.90
C ASP A 139 6.14 3.43 -13.39
N THR A 140 7.09 4.05 -12.70
CA THR A 140 7.32 3.94 -11.25
C THR A 140 6.18 4.52 -10.39
N SER A 141 5.21 5.22 -10.99
CA SER A 141 4.05 5.79 -10.29
C SER A 141 2.85 4.84 -10.16
N LEU A 142 2.89 3.67 -10.82
CA LEU A 142 1.84 2.64 -10.77
C LEU A 142 1.92 1.80 -9.48
N GLY A 143 1.66 2.44 -8.34
CA GLY A 143 1.45 1.76 -7.07
C GLY A 143 -0.01 1.37 -6.86
N ILE A 144 -0.29 0.11 -6.49
CA ILE A 144 -1.60 -0.26 -5.92
C ILE A 144 -1.60 0.20 -4.45
N ALA A 145 -1.97 1.45 -4.21
CA ALA A 145 -2.13 1.98 -2.86
C ALA A 145 -3.53 1.62 -2.31
N GLY A 146 -3.59 1.12 -1.08
CA GLY A 146 -4.86 1.01 -0.36
C GLY A 146 -5.46 2.40 -0.11
N LEU A 147 -6.78 2.52 -0.17
CA LEU A 147 -7.43 3.80 0.14
C LEU A 147 -7.23 4.14 1.63
N PRO A 148 -6.75 5.36 1.96
CA PRO A 148 -6.71 5.82 3.34
C PRO A 148 -8.15 5.96 3.86
N ALA A 149 -8.43 5.41 5.04
CA ALA A 149 -9.72 5.62 5.69
C ALA A 149 -9.81 7.05 6.24
N ALA A 150 -10.91 7.74 5.94
CA ALA A 150 -11.23 9.02 6.56
C ALA A 150 -11.65 8.87 8.04
N THR A 151 -12.29 7.76 8.43
CA THR A 151 -12.60 7.38 9.83
C THR A 151 -12.93 5.87 9.92
N GLY A 152 -12.10 5.07 10.60
CA GLY A 152 -12.35 3.63 10.82
C GLY A 152 -11.91 2.71 9.66
N THR A 153 -11.38 1.54 10.01
CA THR A 153 -10.72 0.49 9.19
C THR A 153 -10.38 0.88 7.75
N ALA A 154 -9.10 1.17 7.49
CA ALA A 154 -8.56 1.42 6.14
C ALA A 154 -8.95 0.32 5.15
N GLY A 155 -9.10 0.69 3.88
CA GLY A 155 -9.34 -0.27 2.80
C GLY A 155 -8.18 -1.24 2.69
N ALA A 156 -8.48 -2.55 2.64
CA ALA A 156 -7.47 -3.57 2.40
C ALA A 156 -7.13 -3.63 0.90
N VAL A 157 -5.83 -3.71 0.57
CA VAL A 157 -5.40 -4.14 -0.76
C VAL A 157 -5.39 -5.67 -0.75
N VAL A 158 -6.47 -6.27 -1.27
CA VAL A 158 -6.58 -7.72 -1.38
C VAL A 158 -5.90 -8.17 -2.66
N VAL A 159 -4.76 -8.86 -2.54
CA VAL A 159 -4.14 -9.60 -3.64
C VAL A 159 -4.46 -11.07 -3.43
N ALA A 160 -5.31 -11.64 -4.29
CA ALA A 160 -5.73 -13.03 -4.22
C ALA A 160 -5.22 -13.81 -5.43
N GLY A 161 -4.74 -15.03 -5.19
CA GLY A 161 -4.50 -15.99 -6.26
C GLY A 161 -5.82 -16.52 -6.78
N GLY A 162 -5.88 -16.86 -8.06
CA GLY A 162 -7.08 -17.46 -8.66
C GLY A 162 -7.47 -18.77 -7.98
N ALA A 163 -8.75 -19.11 -7.94
CA ALA A 163 -9.18 -20.44 -7.51
C ALA A 163 -8.92 -21.47 -8.61
N GLY A 164 -8.46 -22.68 -8.24
CA GLY A 164 -8.50 -23.82 -9.16
C GLY A 164 -9.95 -24.19 -9.46
N THR A 165 -10.20 -24.74 -10.64
CA THR A 165 -11.54 -25.23 -11.03
C THR A 165 -11.75 -26.67 -10.56
N ALA A 166 -13.00 -27.15 -10.61
CA ALA A 166 -13.26 -28.58 -10.49
C ALA A 166 -12.40 -29.31 -11.54
N ASP A 167 -11.77 -30.41 -11.10
CA ASP A 167 -10.84 -31.27 -11.85
C ASP A 167 -9.35 -30.82 -11.92
N ASP A 168 -9.02 -29.57 -11.58
CA ASP A 168 -7.63 -29.09 -11.44
C ASP A 168 -7.46 -28.21 -10.19
N ALA A 169 -7.19 -28.86 -9.05
CA ALA A 169 -7.16 -28.28 -7.71
C ALA A 169 -5.93 -27.37 -7.42
N HIS A 170 -5.30 -26.81 -8.45
CA HIS A 170 -4.17 -25.91 -8.28
C HIS A 170 -4.68 -24.47 -8.15
N GLY A 171 -4.74 -23.97 -6.90
CA GLY A 171 -4.94 -22.55 -6.64
C GLY A 171 -3.78 -21.71 -7.19
N GLY A 172 -4.07 -20.50 -7.63
CA GLY A 172 -3.08 -19.52 -8.05
C GLY A 172 -2.22 -19.06 -6.87
N ALA A 173 -0.93 -18.93 -7.10
CA ALA A 173 -0.01 -18.37 -6.13
C ALA A 173 -0.05 -16.83 -6.19
N VAL A 174 -0.03 -16.19 -5.02
CA VAL A 174 0.33 -14.77 -4.90
C VAL A 174 1.83 -14.73 -4.61
N THR A 175 2.62 -14.29 -5.59
CA THR A 175 4.07 -14.13 -5.43
C THR A 175 4.39 -12.67 -5.18
N ILE A 176 5.06 -12.37 -4.07
CA ILE A 176 5.57 -11.03 -3.76
C ILE A 176 7.09 -11.15 -3.63
N ASN A 177 7.82 -10.65 -4.62
CA ASN A 177 9.27 -10.64 -4.63
C ASN A 177 9.77 -9.25 -4.27
N GLY A 178 10.66 -9.14 -3.29
CA GLY A 178 11.30 -7.86 -2.94
C GLY A 178 12.22 -7.34 -4.07
N GLY A 179 12.61 -8.21 -5.01
CA GLY A 179 13.44 -7.88 -6.17
C GLY A 179 14.93 -8.06 -5.87
N ASN A 180 15.69 -8.43 -6.89
CA ASN A 180 17.14 -8.58 -6.80
C ASN A 180 17.84 -7.22 -6.81
N ALA A 181 18.96 -7.13 -6.12
CA ALA A 181 19.87 -6.00 -6.25
C ALA A 181 20.33 -5.84 -7.71
N ASN A 182 20.43 -4.59 -8.16
CA ASN A 182 21.23 -4.25 -9.32
C ASN A 182 22.60 -3.74 -8.84
N GLY A 183 23.69 -4.29 -9.39
CA GLY A 183 25.04 -3.88 -9.03
C GLY A 183 25.40 -4.21 -7.58
N SER A 184 25.93 -3.25 -6.83
CA SER A 184 26.38 -3.41 -5.44
C SER A 184 25.30 -3.06 -4.39
N GLY A 185 24.03 -2.95 -4.80
CA GLY A 185 22.92 -2.68 -3.89
C GLY A 185 22.56 -3.89 -3.02
N THR A 186 21.63 -3.69 -2.08
CA THR A 186 20.99 -4.80 -1.34
C THR A 186 19.76 -5.29 -2.10
N ASP A 187 19.45 -6.57 -2.00
CA ASP A 187 18.17 -7.10 -2.50
C ASP A 187 17.02 -6.36 -1.82
N GLY A 188 15.92 -6.16 -2.55
CA GLY A 188 14.73 -5.57 -1.98
C GLY A 188 14.06 -6.55 -1.02
N ALA A 189 13.42 -6.01 0.02
CA ALA A 189 12.80 -6.77 1.08
C ALA A 189 11.27 -6.67 0.99
N VAL A 190 10.57 -7.77 1.30
CA VAL A 190 9.13 -7.75 1.57
C VAL A 190 8.94 -7.45 3.06
N ASN A 191 8.73 -6.17 3.39
CA ASN A 191 8.53 -5.74 4.76
C ASN A 191 7.07 -5.93 5.17
N VAL A 192 6.80 -6.97 5.98
CA VAL A 192 5.49 -7.18 6.58
C VAL A 192 5.54 -6.73 8.04
N GLY A 193 4.98 -5.55 8.32
CA GLY A 193 4.80 -5.07 9.68
C GLY A 193 5.93 -4.25 10.27
N ALA A 194 5.94 -2.95 10.03
CA ALA A 194 7.01 -2.03 10.45
C ALA A 194 6.81 -1.38 11.83
N ALA A 195 5.74 -1.70 12.57
CA ALA A 195 5.44 -1.10 13.88
C ALA A 195 4.82 -2.07 14.90
N ASN A 196 4.93 -1.68 16.18
CA ASN A 196 4.91 -2.39 17.48
C ASN A 196 3.84 -3.47 17.79
N THR A 197 3.05 -3.94 16.83
CA THR A 197 2.08 -5.05 17.00
C THR A 197 1.84 -5.85 15.71
N SER A 198 2.75 -5.78 14.74
CA SER A 198 2.55 -6.44 13.46
C SER A 198 2.75 -7.97 13.55
N GLN A 199 1.76 -8.74 13.11
CA GLN A 199 1.77 -10.20 13.13
C GLN A 199 1.57 -10.76 11.71
N VAL A 200 2.41 -11.72 11.30
CA VAL A 200 2.21 -12.50 10.08
C VAL A 200 1.39 -13.74 10.44
N ASN A 201 0.08 -13.70 10.17
CA ASN A 201 -0.79 -14.87 10.31
C ASN A 201 -0.64 -15.76 9.07
N LEU A 202 0.12 -16.85 9.20
CA LEU A 202 0.50 -17.72 8.07
C LEU A 202 -0.54 -18.82 7.73
N ALA A 203 -1.67 -18.93 8.44
CA ALA A 203 -2.75 -19.86 8.09
C ALA A 203 -4.10 -19.55 8.76
N ALA A 204 -5.18 -19.98 8.10
CA ALA A 204 -6.44 -20.33 8.75
C ALA A 204 -6.28 -21.65 9.53
N ALA A 205 -7.04 -21.82 10.61
CA ALA A 205 -6.91 -22.97 11.52
C ALA A 205 -6.88 -24.33 10.76
N GLY A 206 -5.88 -25.18 11.07
CA GLY A 206 -5.86 -26.59 10.63
C GLY A 206 -4.90 -26.95 9.49
N ILE A 207 -4.18 -26.01 8.88
CA ILE A 207 -3.16 -26.31 7.85
C ILE A 207 -1.74 -26.22 8.44
N PRO A 208 -0.89 -27.27 8.33
CA PRO A 208 0.50 -27.20 8.76
C PRO A 208 1.26 -26.10 8.00
N THR A 209 1.79 -25.13 8.74
CA THR A 209 2.63 -24.06 8.20
C THR A 209 4.10 -24.46 8.34
N ALA A 210 4.78 -24.66 7.20
CA ALA A 210 6.22 -24.93 7.18
C ALA A 210 6.99 -23.61 7.00
N ILE A 211 7.75 -23.20 8.01
CA ILE A 211 8.78 -22.18 7.84
C ILE A 211 10.03 -22.92 7.31
N VAL A 212 10.34 -22.75 6.02
CA VAL A 212 11.50 -23.38 5.39
C VAL A 212 12.70 -22.42 5.51
N GLY A 213 13.69 -22.79 6.32
CA GLY A 213 14.92 -22.01 6.51
C GLY A 213 15.38 -21.94 7.99
N PRO A 214 16.59 -21.43 8.28
CA PRO A 214 17.06 -21.27 9.64
C PRO A 214 16.25 -20.19 10.37
N LEU A 215 15.71 -20.52 11.54
CA LEU A 215 15.23 -19.51 12.49
C LEU A 215 16.44 -18.76 13.03
N ASN A 216 16.75 -17.59 12.47
CA ASN A 216 17.88 -16.77 12.93
C ASN A 216 17.56 -16.16 14.30
N ARG A 217 17.82 -16.91 15.38
CA ARG A 217 17.70 -16.42 16.75
C ARG A 217 19.08 -15.94 17.20
N THR A 218 19.26 -14.64 17.31
CA THR A 218 20.49 -14.05 17.86
C THR A 218 20.75 -14.63 19.25
N PRO A 219 21.94 -15.21 19.52
CA PRO A 219 22.31 -15.66 20.85
C PRO A 219 22.40 -14.50 21.82
N GLY A 220 21.91 -14.70 23.05
CA GLY A 220 22.12 -13.77 24.15
C GLY A 220 23.54 -13.89 24.72
N ALA A 221 23.87 -12.98 25.64
CA ALA A 221 25.12 -13.05 26.39
C ALA A 221 25.24 -14.39 27.14
N SER A 222 26.45 -14.93 27.20
CA SER A 222 26.70 -16.18 27.92
C SER A 222 26.70 -15.96 29.44
N THR A 223 26.14 -16.93 30.18
CA THR A 223 26.13 -16.93 31.65
C THR A 223 27.01 -18.05 32.19
N ALA A 224 27.95 -17.72 33.08
CA ALA A 224 28.67 -18.72 33.86
C ALA A 224 27.74 -19.30 34.94
N ALA A 225 27.60 -20.62 34.99
CA ALA A 225 26.83 -21.31 36.01
C ALA A 225 27.45 -21.09 37.40
N ALA A 226 26.61 -21.00 38.41
CA ALA A 226 27.02 -20.75 39.79
C ALA A 226 26.15 -21.55 40.77
N GLY A 227 26.54 -21.51 42.04
CA GLY A 227 25.79 -22.10 43.13
C GLY A 227 25.73 -23.62 43.13
N SER A 228 24.97 -24.17 44.07
CA SER A 228 24.66 -25.61 44.13
C SER A 228 23.15 -25.85 44.37
N THR A 229 22.40 -24.77 44.52
CA THR A 229 20.97 -24.74 44.79
C THR A 229 20.30 -23.68 43.91
N TYR A 230 18.99 -23.58 44.00
CA TYR A 230 18.26 -22.49 43.35
C TYR A 230 18.70 -21.11 43.85
N ALA A 231 18.99 -20.97 45.15
CA ALA A 231 19.20 -19.65 45.77
C ALA A 231 20.50 -18.96 45.34
N ASP A 232 21.49 -19.73 44.90
CA ASP A 232 22.83 -19.29 44.57
C ASP A 232 23.20 -19.54 43.09
N ALA A 233 22.25 -20.02 42.28
CA ALA A 233 22.45 -20.20 40.84
C ALA A 233 22.47 -18.87 40.08
N ALA A 234 23.18 -18.83 38.95
CA ALA A 234 23.35 -17.61 38.18
C ALA A 234 22.11 -17.29 37.34
N ALA A 235 21.60 -16.06 37.39
CA ALA A 235 20.46 -15.66 36.57
C ALA A 235 20.86 -15.49 35.09
N LEU A 236 20.04 -16.02 34.18
CA LEU A 236 20.14 -15.71 32.76
C LEU A 236 19.74 -14.24 32.48
N PRO A 237 20.25 -13.63 31.39
CA PRO A 237 19.87 -12.28 30.99
C PRO A 237 18.36 -12.15 30.77
N ALA A 238 17.77 -11.02 31.20
CA ALA A 238 16.32 -10.83 31.17
C ALA A 238 15.79 -10.59 29.74
N ALA A 239 15.04 -11.55 29.18
CA ALA A 239 14.27 -11.37 27.94
C ALA A 239 15.04 -10.78 26.74
N THR A 240 16.36 -11.00 26.66
CA THR A 240 17.21 -10.41 25.61
C THR A 240 17.33 -11.29 24.37
N ALA A 241 17.14 -12.60 24.51
CA ALA A 241 17.38 -13.54 23.41
C ALA A 241 16.60 -14.84 23.55
N GLY A 242 16.54 -15.61 22.48
CA GLY A 242 15.92 -16.92 22.46
C GLY A 242 16.85 -18.10 22.77
N VAL A 243 18.17 -17.85 22.76
CA VAL A 243 19.24 -18.84 22.93
C VAL A 243 20.24 -18.26 23.93
N TYR A 244 20.57 -19.01 24.98
CA TYR A 244 21.46 -18.59 26.06
C TYR A 244 22.59 -19.62 26.25
N PRO A 245 23.81 -19.34 25.79
CA PRO A 245 24.96 -20.19 26.06
C PRO A 245 25.37 -20.14 27.54
N THR A 246 25.77 -21.26 28.14
CA THR A 246 26.30 -21.28 29.51
C THR A 246 27.69 -21.90 29.58
N THR A 247 28.43 -21.52 30.63
CA THR A 247 29.78 -22.01 30.93
C THR A 247 29.88 -22.44 32.40
N ALA A 248 31.01 -23.02 32.81
CA ALA A 248 31.33 -23.33 34.22
C ALA A 248 30.39 -24.31 34.97
N ALA A 249 29.60 -25.12 34.28
CA ALA A 249 28.86 -26.24 34.89
C ALA A 249 29.83 -27.24 35.55
N ASP A 250 29.44 -27.80 36.71
CA ASP A 250 30.30 -28.68 37.50
C ASP A 250 29.58 -29.84 38.21
N ASP A 251 28.42 -30.24 37.70
CA ASP A 251 27.49 -31.23 38.28
C ASP A 251 26.59 -30.69 39.39
N ALA A 252 27.00 -29.62 40.08
CA ALA A 252 26.21 -28.94 41.11
C ALA A 252 25.68 -27.57 40.63
N LYS A 253 26.48 -26.83 39.87
CA LYS A 253 26.18 -25.47 39.40
C LYS A 253 25.04 -25.39 38.43
N GLY A 254 24.35 -24.26 38.49
CA GLY A 254 23.22 -24.00 37.63
C GLY A 254 23.02 -22.56 37.21
N VAL A 255 22.02 -22.43 36.35
CA VAL A 255 21.46 -21.16 35.89
C VAL A 255 19.96 -21.10 36.14
N ILE A 256 19.44 -19.89 36.33
CA ILE A 256 18.02 -19.63 36.59
C ILE A 256 17.44 -18.86 35.41
N VAL A 257 16.33 -19.34 34.86
CA VAL A 257 15.54 -18.59 33.88
C VAL A 257 15.03 -17.30 34.52
N ASN A 258 15.23 -16.18 33.83
CA ASN A 258 14.82 -14.88 34.32
C ASN A 258 13.30 -14.79 34.46
N ALA A 259 12.80 -14.10 35.49
CA ALA A 259 11.37 -13.89 35.67
C ALA A 259 10.69 -13.15 34.49
N ALA A 260 11.45 -12.34 33.75
CA ALA A 260 10.97 -11.67 32.53
C ALA A 260 10.64 -12.65 31.39
N ASP A 261 11.22 -13.85 31.39
CA ASP A 261 10.91 -14.88 30.39
C ASP A 261 9.71 -15.76 30.79
N LYS A 262 9.03 -15.47 31.93
CA LYS A 262 7.79 -16.12 32.34
C LYS A 262 6.61 -15.62 31.51
N VAL A 263 6.57 -16.06 30.26
CA VAL A 263 5.55 -15.72 29.26
C VAL A 263 5.03 -17.03 28.66
N THR A 264 3.72 -17.29 28.73
CA THR A 264 3.12 -18.51 28.18
C THR A 264 3.50 -18.68 26.71
N GLY A 265 4.00 -19.87 26.33
CA GLY A 265 4.47 -20.16 24.98
C GLY A 265 5.93 -19.76 24.71
N ARG A 266 6.61 -19.13 25.67
CA ARG A 266 8.02 -18.79 25.55
C ARG A 266 8.88 -20.05 25.53
N MET A 267 9.65 -20.22 24.46
CA MET A 267 10.66 -21.27 24.32
C MET A 267 12.07 -20.67 24.42
N LEU A 268 12.91 -21.24 25.29
CA LEU A 268 14.31 -20.87 25.49
C LEU A 268 15.22 -22.07 25.19
N PHE A 269 16.34 -21.82 24.52
CA PHE A 269 17.40 -22.80 24.33
C PHE A 269 18.58 -22.47 25.22
N ILE A 270 18.86 -23.29 26.23
CA ILE A 270 19.93 -23.04 27.21
C ILE A 270 21.05 -24.03 26.92
N GLY A 271 22.17 -23.56 26.38
CA GLY A 271 23.29 -24.42 25.98
C GLY A 271 24.18 -24.78 27.17
N ASN A 272 24.53 -26.06 27.33
CA ASN A 272 25.60 -26.48 28.23
C ASN A 272 26.90 -26.65 27.42
N GLY A 273 27.80 -25.66 27.51
CA GLY A 273 29.08 -25.67 26.79
C GLY A 273 30.18 -26.52 27.46
N VAL A 274 29.90 -27.17 28.59
CA VAL A 274 30.91 -27.88 29.37
C VAL A 274 30.78 -29.39 29.16
N SER A 275 31.86 -30.02 28.68
CA SER A 275 31.92 -31.47 28.51
C SER A 275 32.00 -32.19 29.85
N ASN A 276 31.42 -33.38 29.92
CA ASN A 276 31.43 -34.27 31.09
C ASN A 276 30.86 -33.66 32.37
N LYS A 277 30.05 -32.61 32.26
CA LYS A 277 29.44 -31.91 33.39
C LYS A 277 27.96 -31.70 33.20
N VAL A 278 27.19 -31.97 34.24
CA VAL A 278 25.77 -31.66 34.32
C VAL A 278 25.60 -30.19 34.71
N LEU A 279 24.76 -29.47 33.97
CA LEU A 279 24.26 -28.15 34.35
C LEU A 279 22.89 -28.31 35.01
N LYS A 280 22.68 -27.64 36.14
CA LYS A 280 21.35 -27.49 36.74
C LYS A 280 20.64 -26.30 36.10
N VAL A 281 19.44 -26.51 35.58
CA VAL A 281 18.62 -25.46 34.97
C VAL A 281 17.37 -25.29 35.80
N TYR A 282 17.20 -24.12 36.39
CA TYR A 282 16.06 -23.76 37.21
C TYR A 282 15.10 -22.86 36.42
N GLY A 283 13.80 -23.02 36.65
CA GLY A 283 12.80 -22.03 36.20
C GLY A 283 12.82 -20.78 37.11
N PRO A 284 12.01 -19.75 36.82
CA PRO A 284 11.86 -18.60 37.71
C PRO A 284 11.38 -19.01 39.11
N SER A 285 11.53 -18.13 40.12
CA SER A 285 11.14 -18.41 41.51
C SER A 285 9.75 -19.06 41.63
N GLY A 286 9.70 -20.21 42.29
CA GLY A 286 8.50 -21.02 42.49
C GLY A 286 8.12 -21.91 41.31
N ALA A 287 8.90 -21.93 40.22
CA ALA A 287 8.56 -22.71 39.03
C ALA A 287 8.59 -24.21 39.30
N THR A 288 7.67 -24.91 38.66
CA THR A 288 7.67 -26.38 38.59
C THR A 288 8.05 -26.79 37.18
N ILE A 289 9.04 -27.67 37.06
CA ILE A 289 9.51 -28.20 35.77
C ILE A 289 9.08 -29.66 35.67
N ASN A 290 8.41 -30.04 34.58
CA ASN A 290 7.94 -31.41 34.33
C ASN A 290 7.08 -31.99 35.47
N GLY A 291 6.31 -31.14 36.17
CA GLY A 291 5.51 -31.53 37.33
C GLY A 291 6.31 -31.80 38.61
N GLY A 292 7.60 -31.45 38.65
CA GLY A 292 8.44 -31.53 39.83
C GLY A 292 8.10 -30.49 40.90
N SER A 293 8.83 -30.52 42.02
CA SER A 293 8.66 -29.57 43.13
C SER A 293 9.10 -28.15 42.75
N ALA A 294 8.57 -27.15 43.45
CA ALA A 294 8.97 -25.75 43.26
C ALA A 294 10.48 -25.57 43.46
N ASN A 295 11.10 -24.79 42.56
CA ASN A 295 12.56 -24.52 42.55
C ASN A 295 13.44 -25.76 42.33
N ALA A 296 12.88 -26.89 41.90
CA ALA A 296 13.67 -28.04 41.48
C ALA A 296 14.32 -27.75 40.11
N ALA A 297 15.59 -28.14 39.95
CA ALA A 297 16.29 -28.03 38.68
C ALA A 297 15.97 -29.22 37.76
N PHE A 298 15.92 -28.94 36.46
CA PHE A 298 16.20 -29.93 35.44
C PHE A 298 17.71 -30.12 35.31
N SER A 299 18.17 -31.36 35.18
CA SER A 299 19.59 -31.67 35.02
C SER A 299 19.89 -31.94 33.55
N SER A 300 20.69 -31.09 32.92
CA SER A 300 21.11 -31.30 31.53
C SER A 300 21.96 -32.57 31.43
N ALA A 301 21.81 -33.36 30.38
CA ALA A 301 22.83 -34.35 30.04
C ALA A 301 24.17 -33.65 29.76
N SER A 302 25.29 -34.32 30.05
CA SER A 302 26.63 -33.77 29.87
C SER A 302 26.85 -33.24 28.44
N GLY A 303 27.22 -31.96 28.31
CA GLY A 303 27.47 -31.30 27.03
C GLY A 303 26.24 -31.17 26.13
N LYS A 304 25.02 -31.32 26.67
CA LYS A 304 23.75 -31.15 25.96
C LYS A 304 23.00 -29.94 26.51
N GLY A 305 22.48 -29.10 25.62
CA GLY A 305 21.60 -28.02 26.02
C GLY A 305 20.24 -28.52 26.50
N VAL A 306 19.47 -27.62 27.10
CA VAL A 306 18.11 -27.83 27.60
C VAL A 306 17.19 -26.90 26.84
N VAL A 307 16.06 -27.42 26.36
CA VAL A 307 14.95 -26.57 25.91
C VAL A 307 14.02 -26.36 27.09
N MET A 308 13.74 -25.10 27.42
CA MET A 308 12.74 -24.72 28.43
C MET A 308 11.54 -24.11 27.72
N TYR A 309 10.34 -24.61 27.97
CA TYR A 309 9.08 -24.08 27.43
C TYR A 309 8.13 -23.71 28.56
N CYS A 310 7.69 -22.45 28.62
CA CYS A 310 6.72 -21.99 29.59
C CYS A 310 5.31 -22.45 29.17
N LEU A 311 4.77 -23.44 29.90
CA LEU A 311 3.44 -23.97 29.65
C LEU A 311 2.36 -22.97 30.08
N ASP A 312 2.55 -22.35 31.24
CA ASP A 312 1.63 -21.35 31.79
C ASP A 312 2.39 -20.37 32.71
N ALA A 313 2.36 -19.08 32.37
CA ALA A 313 3.03 -18.03 33.13
C ALA A 313 2.34 -17.69 34.47
N ALA A 314 1.03 -17.89 34.58
CA ALA A 314 0.27 -17.65 35.79
C ALA A 314 0.51 -18.78 36.80
N ALA A 315 0.44 -20.04 36.36
CA ALA A 315 0.75 -21.20 37.18
C ALA A 315 2.27 -21.43 37.37
N ASN A 316 3.10 -20.74 36.58
CA ASN A 316 4.56 -20.88 36.56
C ASN A 316 5.02 -22.33 36.31
N THR A 317 4.40 -22.99 35.34
CA THR A 317 4.68 -24.38 34.96
C THR A 317 5.52 -24.42 33.68
N TRP A 318 6.50 -25.31 33.66
CA TRP A 318 7.49 -25.40 32.59
C TRP A 318 7.69 -26.85 32.15
N LEU A 319 7.91 -27.03 30.84
CA LEU A 319 8.37 -28.27 30.24
C LEU A 319 9.85 -28.13 29.88
N ALA A 320 10.66 -29.14 30.21
CA ALA A 320 12.08 -29.18 29.90
C ALA A 320 12.50 -30.53 29.32
N TRP A 321 13.37 -30.51 28.31
CA TRP A 321 13.98 -31.68 27.70
C TRP A 321 15.37 -31.39 27.13
#